data_AF-A0A7G1HNV3-F1
#
_entry.id   AF-A0A7G1HNV3-F1
#
_cell.length_a   1.000
_cell.length_b   1.000
_cell.length_c   1.000
_cell.angle_alpha   90.00
_cell.angle_beta   90.00
_cell.angle_gamma   90.00
#
_symmetry.space_group_name_H-M   'P 1'
#
loop_
_entity.id
_entity.type
_entity.pdbx_description
1 polymer ?
#
loop_
_entity_poly.entity_id
_entity_poly.type
_entity_poly.pdbx_seq_one_letter_code
_entity_poly.pdbx_strand_id
1 'polypeptide(L)'
;MGCSGSEKPPIDIEVTFSRYGHSLYWISIISNIDSIAILSAKINRGNCDNDGFPYFKINKTLKFGDSDQFYILRCQHIKEVSIKTDKGTWDFGK
;
A
#
# COMPACT_ATOMS: atom_id res chain seq x y z
N MET A 1 -28.67 -21.60 1.74
CA MET A 1 -27.20 -21.46 1.76
C MET A 1 -26.86 -20.17 1.05
N GLY A 2 -26.56 -19.12 1.81
CA GLY A 2 -26.12 -17.85 1.26
C GLY A 2 -24.96 -17.40 2.12
N CYS A 3 -23.74 -17.73 1.73
CA CYS A 3 -22.59 -17.02 2.27
C CYS A 3 -22.75 -15.60 1.75
N SER A 4 -23.03 -14.65 2.65
CA SER A 4 -22.85 -13.23 2.37
C SER A 4 -21.36 -13.03 2.16
N GLY A 5 -20.91 -13.30 0.93
CA GLY A 5 -19.52 -13.19 0.53
C GLY A 5 -19.18 -11.72 0.55
N SER A 6 -18.61 -11.26 1.66
CA SER A 6 -17.81 -10.06 1.67
C SER A 6 -16.74 -10.27 0.60
N GLU A 7 -16.91 -9.65 -0.58
CA GLU A 7 -15.96 -9.77 -1.67
C GLU A 7 -14.58 -9.38 -1.13
N LYS A 8 -13.59 -10.27 -1.30
CA LYS A 8 -12.22 -9.99 -0.87
C LYS A 8 -11.78 -8.69 -1.57
N PRO A 9 -11.16 -7.72 -0.86
CA PRO A 9 -10.70 -6.50 -1.50
C PRO A 9 -9.75 -6.85 -2.67
N PRO A 10 -9.78 -6.07 -3.77
CA PRO A 10 -8.97 -6.35 -4.96
C PRO A 10 -7.46 -6.23 -4.71
N ILE A 11 -7.04 -5.63 -3.60
CA ILE A 11 -5.66 -5.62 -3.14
C ILE A 11 -5.56 -5.91 -1.65
N ASP A 12 -4.45 -6.50 -1.24
CA ASP A 12 -3.99 -6.57 0.15
C ASP A 12 -2.78 -5.63 0.32
N ILE A 13 -2.71 -4.95 1.47
CA ILE A 13 -1.63 -4.01 1.80
C ILE A 13 -0.91 -4.54 3.04
N GLU A 14 0.40 -4.76 2.93
CA GLU A 14 1.23 -5.21 4.03
C GLU A 14 2.30 -4.17 4.35
N VAL A 15 2.50 -3.90 5.64
CA VAL A 15 3.51 -2.95 6.12
C VAL A 15 4.48 -3.66 7.06
N THR A 16 5.75 -3.74 6.67
CA THR A 16 6.80 -4.40 7.45
C THR A 16 7.85 -3.41 7.89
N PHE A 17 8.14 -3.35 9.19
CA PHE A 17 9.20 -2.49 9.74
C PHE A 17 10.54 -3.23 9.78
N SER A 18 11.55 -2.70 9.10
CA SER A 18 12.93 -3.21 9.17
C SER A 18 13.76 -2.39 10.15
N ARG A 19 14.26 -3.08 11.19
CA ARG A 19 15.18 -2.51 12.20
C ARG A 19 16.64 -2.48 11.75
N TYR A 20 17.01 -3.17 10.68
CA TYR A 20 18.39 -3.23 10.22
C TYR A 20 18.71 -2.02 9.32
N GLY A 21 19.60 -1.14 9.79
CA GLY A 21 20.28 -0.12 8.99
C GLY A 21 19.73 1.30 9.07
N HIS A 22 18.42 1.53 8.87
CA HIS A 22 17.91 2.91 8.67
C HIS A 22 16.45 3.18 9.10
N SER A 23 15.86 2.36 9.98
CA SER A 23 14.45 2.51 10.43
C SER A 23 13.49 2.67 9.24
N LEU A 24 13.46 1.65 8.39
CA LEU A 24 12.74 1.63 7.12
C LEU A 24 11.41 0.92 7.26
N TYR A 25 10.40 1.38 6.52
CA TYR A 25 9.18 0.62 6.31
C TYR A 25 9.13 0.10 4.88
N TRP A 26 8.84 -1.19 4.74
CA TRP A 26 8.49 -1.82 3.48
C TRP A 26 6.98 -1.90 3.35
N ILE A 27 6.46 -1.47 2.21
CA ILE A 27 5.06 -1.58 1.88
C ILE A 27 4.93 -2.48 0.67
N SER A 28 4.17 -3.55 0.82
CA SER A 28 3.83 -4.48 -0.26
C SER A 28 2.35 -4.31 -0.63
N ILE A 29 2.08 -4.19 -1.92
CA ILE A 29 0.74 -4.14 -2.51
C ILE A 29 0.56 -5.44 -3.28
N ILE A 30 -0.36 -6.29 -2.87
CA ILE A 30 -0.60 -7.62 -3.46
C ILE A 30 -1.96 -7.60 -4.15
N SER A 31 -2.03 -8.02 -5.42
CA SER A 31 -3.29 -8.05 -6.17
C SER A 31 -4.06 -9.35 -5.98
N ASN A 32 -5.36 -9.23 -5.72
CA ASN A 32 -6.31 -10.34 -5.57
C ASN A 32 -7.18 -10.55 -6.82
N ILE A 33 -6.90 -9.84 -7.91
CA ILE A 33 -7.70 -9.86 -9.14
C ILE A 33 -6.80 -9.85 -10.38
N ASP A 34 -7.35 -10.26 -11.52
CA ASP A 34 -6.58 -10.50 -12.76
C ASP A 34 -5.86 -9.27 -13.31
N SER A 35 -6.37 -8.06 -13.05
CA SER A 35 -5.78 -6.81 -13.51
C SER A 35 -6.24 -5.63 -12.67
N ILE A 36 -5.27 -4.91 -12.10
CA ILE A 36 -5.48 -3.66 -11.37
C ILE A 36 -4.31 -2.71 -11.62
N ALA A 37 -4.60 -1.46 -11.92
CA ALA A 37 -3.58 -0.44 -12.11
C ALA A 37 -3.36 0.33 -10.80
N ILE A 38 -2.20 0.13 -10.19
CA ILE A 38 -1.76 0.89 -9.02
C ILE A 38 -1.22 2.24 -9.50
N LEU A 39 -1.90 3.32 -9.12
CA LEU A 39 -1.58 4.67 -9.58
C LEU A 39 -0.60 5.35 -8.62
N SER A 40 -0.92 5.34 -7.33
CA SER A 40 -0.11 6.03 -6.32
C SER A 40 -0.34 5.48 -4.92
N ALA A 41 0.67 5.62 -4.06
CA ALA A 41 0.54 5.44 -2.63
C ALA A 41 0.67 6.77 -1.89
N LYS A 42 -0.14 6.97 -0.85
CA LYS A 42 -0.07 8.12 0.06
C LYS A 42 0.03 7.61 1.50
N ILE A 43 1.02 8.09 2.22
CA ILE A 43 1.37 7.64 3.56
C ILE A 43 0.93 8.68 4.56
N ASN A 44 0.29 8.27 5.65
CA ASN A 44 -0.15 9.15 6.73
C ASN A 44 -0.89 10.41 6.21
N ARG A 45 -1.77 10.23 5.20
CA ARG A 45 -2.50 11.32 4.52
C ARG A 45 -1.63 12.40 3.87
N GLY A 46 -0.36 12.12 3.59
CA GLY A 46 0.59 13.10 3.07
C GLY A 46 1.45 13.74 4.16
N ASN A 47 1.36 13.28 5.42
CA ASN A 47 2.10 13.87 6.53
C ASN A 47 3.14 12.89 7.08
N CYS A 48 4.41 13.13 6.74
CA CYS A 48 5.55 12.41 7.28
C CYS A 48 6.49 13.42 7.94
N ASP A 49 6.91 13.13 9.18
CA ASP A 49 7.96 13.89 9.85
C ASP A 49 9.32 13.69 9.14
N ASN A 50 10.30 14.56 9.40
CA ASN A 50 11.69 14.47 8.91
C ASN A 50 11.88 14.53 7.38
N ASP A 51 11.08 15.35 6.69
CA ASP A 51 11.14 15.53 5.22
C ASP A 51 10.98 14.21 4.43
N GLY A 52 10.31 13.21 5.03
CA GLY A 52 10.01 11.96 4.35
C GLY A 52 9.08 12.18 3.17
N PHE A 53 9.27 11.45 2.07
CA PHE A 53 8.39 11.51 0.91
C PHE A 53 7.11 10.73 1.20
N PRO A 54 5.95 11.39 1.39
CA PRO A 54 4.73 10.72 1.82
C PRO A 54 3.86 10.29 0.62
N TYR A 55 4.32 10.56 -0.61
CA TYR A 55 3.58 10.30 -1.83
C TYR A 55 4.48 9.63 -2.85
N PHE A 56 3.99 8.51 -3.39
CA PHE A 56 4.69 7.70 -4.39
C PHE A 56 3.80 7.56 -5.60
N LYS A 57 4.30 7.97 -6.77
CA LYS A 57 3.68 7.67 -8.05
C LYS A 57 4.22 6.32 -8.54
N ILE A 58 3.32 5.35 -8.74
CA ILE A 58 3.69 3.97 -9.05
C ILE A 58 3.40 3.66 -10.52
N ASN A 59 2.16 3.90 -10.98
CA ASN A 59 1.70 3.65 -12.35
C ASN A 59 2.08 2.24 -12.88
N LYS A 60 1.70 1.20 -12.14
CA LYS A 60 2.00 -0.20 -12.48
C LYS A 60 0.73 -1.04 -12.47
N THR A 61 0.58 -1.91 -13.47
CA THR A 61 -0.51 -2.89 -13.50
C THR A 61 -0.04 -4.20 -12.88
N LEU A 62 -0.82 -4.73 -11.94
CA LEU A 62 -0.58 -6.01 -11.28
C LEU A 62 -1.65 -7.04 -11.71
N LYS A 63 -1.22 -8.28 -11.93
CA LYS A 63 -2.12 -9.43 -12.16
C LYS A 63 -2.41 -10.16 -10.86
N PHE A 64 -3.31 -11.14 -10.89
CA PHE A 64 -3.65 -11.94 -9.73
C PHE A 64 -2.39 -12.59 -9.13
N GLY A 65 -2.14 -12.35 -7.85
CA GLY A 65 -0.97 -12.86 -7.13
C GLY A 65 0.32 -12.05 -7.34
N ASP A 66 0.35 -11.07 -8.26
CA ASP A 66 1.49 -10.17 -8.39
C ASP A 66 1.55 -9.20 -7.21
N SER A 67 2.77 -8.79 -6.85
CA SER A 67 3.01 -7.77 -5.84
C SER A 67 3.93 -6.66 -6.33
N ASP A 68 3.68 -5.44 -5.88
CA ASP A 68 4.63 -4.34 -5.97
C ASP A 68 5.10 -3.94 -4.57
N GLN A 69 6.40 -3.70 -4.42
CA GLN A 69 6.99 -3.35 -3.15
C GLN A 69 7.84 -2.09 -3.27
N PHE A 70 7.67 -1.19 -2.31
CA PHE A 70 8.51 0.00 -2.17
C PHE A 70 8.85 0.22 -0.70
N TYR A 71 9.90 0.99 -0.45
CA TYR A 71 10.33 1.34 0.90
C TYR A 71 10.19 2.84 1.14
N ILE A 72 9.97 3.19 2.41
CA ILE A 72 9.92 4.58 2.86
C ILE A 72 11.05 4.80 3.85
N LEU A 73 11.87 5.80 3.53
CA LEU A 73 12.85 6.38 4.43
C LEU A 73 12.24 7.58 5.15
N ARG A 74 12.65 7.79 6.39
CA ARG A 74 12.44 9.02 7.20
C ARG A 74 10.99 9.31 7.65
N CYS A 75 9.97 8.63 7.13
CA CYS A 75 8.62 8.67 7.70
C CYS A 75 8.52 7.71 8.89
N GLN A 76 8.68 8.24 10.10
CA GLN A 76 8.53 7.46 11.33
C GLN A 76 7.04 7.27 11.67
N HIS A 77 6.69 6.12 12.27
CA HIS A 77 5.33 5.80 12.72
C HIS A 77 4.27 5.84 11.59
N ILE A 78 4.36 4.90 10.65
CA ILE A 78 3.29 4.69 9.67
C ILE A 78 2.02 4.25 10.41
N LYS A 79 0.98 5.08 10.33
CA LYS A 79 -0.36 4.83 10.87
C LYS A 79 -1.32 4.44 9.76
N GLU A 80 -1.19 5.07 8.60
CA GLU A 80 -2.11 4.91 7.48
C GLU A 80 -1.33 4.78 6.16
N VAL A 81 -1.74 3.87 5.29
CA VAL A 81 -1.26 3.78 3.90
C VAL A 81 -2.48 3.72 2.99
N SER A 82 -2.60 4.70 2.10
CA SER A 82 -3.70 4.82 1.14
C SER A 82 -3.19 4.52 -0.27
N ILE A 83 -3.72 3.46 -0.89
CA ILE A 83 -3.34 3.03 -2.23
C ILE A 83 -4.46 3.40 -3.19
N LYS A 84 -4.14 4.29 -4.13
CA LYS A 84 -5.03 4.67 -5.22
C LYS A 84 -4.81 3.74 -6.41
N THR A 85 -5.88 3.16 -6.91
CA THR A 85 -5.89 2.35 -8.13
C THR A 85 -6.89 2.90 -9.14
N ASP A 86 -6.99 2.27 -10.31
CA ASP A 86 -8.04 2.51 -11.30
C ASP A 86 -9.44 2.07 -10.85
N LYS A 87 -9.53 1.22 -9.82
CA LYS A 87 -10.81 0.67 -9.30
C LYS A 87 -11.28 1.33 -8.01
N GLY A 88 -10.47 2.19 -7.40
CA GLY A 88 -10.83 2.83 -6.12
C GLY A 88 -9.61 3.17 -5.29
N THR A 89 -9.82 3.32 -3.98
CA THR A 89 -8.75 3.59 -3.01
C THR A 89 -8.94 2.67 -1.81
N TRP A 90 -7.86 2.05 -1.35
CA TRP A 90 -7.84 1.14 -0.20
C TRP A 90 -6.82 1.61 0.81
N ASP A 91 -7.22 1.56 2.07
CA ASP A 91 -6.43 2.05 3.19
C ASP A 91 -6.04 0.91 4.13
N PHE A 92 -4.78 0.90 4.55
CA PHE A 92 -4.29 0.11 5.67
C PHE A 92 -4.21 1.00 6.93
N GLY A 93 -4.55 0.45 8.10
CA GLY A 93 -4.28 1.07 9.41
C GLY A 93 -5.40 1.94 9.99
N LYS A 94 -6.63 1.42 9.99
CA LYS A 94 -7.78 2.05 10.66
C LYS A 94 -7.87 1.65 12.13
#